data_AF-A0A2T5LFC0-F1
#
_entry.id   AF-A0A2T5LFC0-F1
#
_cell.length_a   1.000
_cell.length_b   1.000
_cell.length_c   1.000
_cell.angle_alpha   90.00
_cell.angle_beta   90.00
_cell.angle_gamma   90.00
#
_symmetry.space_group_name_H-M   'P 1'
#
loop_
_entity.id
_entity.type
_entity.pdbx_description
1 polymer ?
#
loop_
_entity_poly.entity_id
_entity_poly.type
_entity_poly.pdbx_seq_one_letter_code
_entity_poly.pdbx_strand_id
1 'polypeptide(L)'
;MVHILPSKALSKGRRLLALASLGLAIATLAGCASAPPPDGAMNQALAQLQAARDAGAADYAPVDLDYAQGKFRQAQTAMASRKYDEAAVLADESRADSELARAKARLGAARAQNQTKSQENSHMRVEMIDNHANDTVPIPTNVQETESVLPEPTDSTPPPVGGETQPLNDHQGGQ
;
A
#
# COMPACT_ATOMS: atom_id res chain seq x y z
N MET A 1 70.69 3.56 38.01
CA MET A 1 69.78 4.61 38.48
C MET A 1 68.36 4.08 38.33
N VAL A 2 67.81 3.44 39.37
CA VAL A 2 66.51 2.74 39.30
C VAL A 2 65.44 3.74 39.70
N HIS A 3 64.63 4.20 38.75
CA HIS A 3 63.45 5.00 39.03
C HIS A 3 62.33 4.09 39.54
N ILE A 4 62.12 4.10 40.85
CA ILE A 4 61.00 3.45 41.52
C ILE A 4 59.79 4.39 41.38
N LEU A 5 58.79 4.00 40.58
CA LEU A 5 57.53 4.71 40.51
C LEU A 5 56.74 4.52 41.82
N PRO A 6 56.20 5.60 42.43
CA PRO A 6 55.39 5.48 43.63
C PRO A 6 54.03 4.85 43.29
N SER A 7 53.80 3.67 43.85
CA SER A 7 52.50 2.99 43.85
C SER A 7 51.52 3.76 44.75
N LYS A 8 50.73 4.65 44.14
CA LYS A 8 49.63 5.32 44.83
C LYS A 8 48.60 4.28 45.25
N ALA A 9 48.57 3.95 46.55
CA ALA A 9 47.53 3.14 47.15
C ALA A 9 46.19 3.88 47.03
N LEU A 10 45.40 3.52 46.01
CA LEU A 10 44.02 3.99 45.86
C LEU A 10 43.23 3.61 47.11
N SER A 11 42.61 4.60 47.76
CA SER A 11 41.84 4.39 48.99
C SER A 11 40.73 3.36 48.77
N LYS A 12 40.43 2.55 49.80
CA LYS A 12 39.37 1.53 49.75
C LYS A 12 38.04 2.10 49.25
N GLY A 13 37.73 3.36 49.57
CA GLY A 13 36.53 4.06 49.10
C GLY A 13 36.51 4.30 47.59
N ARG A 14 37.65 4.68 46.97
CA ARG A 14 37.75 4.82 45.51
C ARG A 14 37.66 3.49 44.78
N ARG A 15 38.16 2.40 45.37
CA ARG A 15 38.01 1.03 44.83
C ARG A 15 36.56 0.55 44.89
N LEU A 16 35.87 0.80 46.01
CA LEU A 16 34.44 0.47 46.17
C LEU A 16 33.56 1.26 45.19
N LEU A 17 33.82 2.55 45.00
CA LEU A 17 33.11 3.37 44.02
C LEU A 17 33.34 2.90 42.59
N ALA A 18 34.57 2.53 42.22
CA ALA A 18 34.89 2.02 40.89
C ALA A 18 34.24 0.65 40.61
N LEU A 19 34.17 -0.23 41.62
CA LEU A 19 33.50 -1.52 41.52
C LEU A 19 31.97 -1.35 41.42
N ALA A 20 31.40 -0.40 42.17
CA ALA A 20 29.97 -0.09 42.10
C ALA A 20 29.57 0.49 40.73
N SER A 21 30.39 1.40 40.17
CA SER A 21 30.13 1.94 38.82
C SER A 21 30.25 0.88 37.72
N LEU A 22 31.19 -0.06 37.85
CA LEU A 22 31.34 -1.16 36.90
C LEU A 22 30.18 -2.16 36.99
N GLY A 23 29.69 -2.45 38.21
CA GLY A 23 28.51 -3.28 38.41
C GLY A 23 27.23 -2.66 37.81
N LEU A 24 27.04 -1.35 37.96
CA LEU A 24 25.90 -0.63 37.39
C LEU A 24 25.92 -0.62 35.85
N ALA A 25 27.10 -0.48 35.23
CA ALA A 25 27.25 -0.53 33.79
C ALA A 25 26.95 -1.93 33.18
N ILE A 26 27.25 -3.01 33.91
CA ILE A 26 26.92 -4.37 33.48
C ILE A 26 25.42 -4.65 33.67
N ALA A 27 24.81 -4.10 34.72
CA ALA A 27 23.37 -4.24 34.97
C ALA A 27 22.51 -3.57 33.89
N THR A 28 22.96 -2.46 33.29
CA THR A 28 22.25 -1.82 32.17
C THR A 28 22.27 -2.63 30.87
N LEU A 29 23.20 -3.58 30.70
CA LEU A 29 23.21 -4.49 29.54
C LEU A 29 22.33 -5.74 29.76
N ALA A 30 21.99 -6.07 31.00
CA ALA A 30 21.08 -7.18 31.34
C ALA A 30 19.60 -6.74 31.39
N GLY A 31 19.31 -5.51 30.98
CA GLY A 31 18.04 -4.81 31.15
C GLY A 31 17.00 -4.97 30.03
N CYS A 32 17.03 -6.04 29.22
CA CYS A 32 15.81 -6.56 28.62
C CYS A 32 15.43 -7.83 29.39
N ALA A 33 14.74 -7.63 30.51
CA ALA A 33 14.06 -8.72 31.19
C ALA A 33 13.07 -9.35 30.20
N SER A 34 13.44 -10.52 29.64
CA SER A 34 12.61 -11.43 28.86
C SER A 34 11.36 -10.78 28.24
N ALA A 35 11.49 -10.20 27.05
CA ALA A 35 10.33 -9.69 26.33
C ALA A 35 9.25 -10.79 26.25
N PRO A 36 7.99 -10.51 26.59
CA PRO A 36 6.93 -11.50 26.51
C PRO A 36 6.74 -11.96 25.05
N PRO A 37 6.23 -13.17 24.81
CA PRO A 37 5.94 -13.63 23.46
C PRO A 37 5.02 -12.64 22.70
N PRO A 38 5.39 -12.22 21.48
CA PRO A 38 4.64 -11.24 20.69
C PRO A 38 3.44 -11.85 19.94
N ASP A 39 2.58 -12.59 20.65
CA ASP A 39 1.45 -13.31 20.03
C ASP A 39 0.49 -12.38 19.27
N GLY A 40 0.33 -11.14 19.75
CA GLY A 40 -0.47 -10.12 19.07
C GLY A 40 0.07 -9.77 17.68
N ALA A 41 1.38 -9.52 17.57
CA ALA A 41 2.02 -9.21 16.29
C ALA A 41 1.97 -10.42 15.33
N MET A 42 2.20 -11.63 15.85
CA MET A 42 2.10 -12.88 15.08
C MET A 42 0.69 -13.07 14.50
N ASN A 43 -0.35 -12.87 15.31
CA ASN A 43 -1.74 -13.00 14.87
C ASN A 43 -2.12 -11.93 13.84
N GLN A 44 -1.68 -10.69 14.02
CA GLN A 44 -1.91 -9.61 13.05
C GLN A 44 -1.24 -9.89 11.71
N ALA A 45 0.01 -10.36 11.72
CA ALA A 45 0.73 -10.74 10.51
C ALA A 45 0.01 -11.89 9.77
N LEU A 46 -0.43 -12.92 10.49
CA LEU A 46 -1.19 -14.03 9.91
C LEU A 46 -2.51 -13.56 9.28
N ALA A 47 -3.25 -12.67 9.96
CA ALA A 47 -4.49 -12.11 9.46
C ALA A 47 -4.27 -11.29 8.17
N GLN A 48 -3.21 -10.47 8.09
CA GLN A 48 -2.89 -9.74 6.87
C GLN A 48 -2.42 -10.67 5.74
N LEU A 49 -1.66 -11.72 6.05
CA LEU A 49 -1.30 -12.75 5.07
C LEU A 49 -2.53 -13.41 4.44
N GLN A 50 -3.53 -13.74 5.25
CA GLN A 50 -4.81 -14.27 4.76
C GLN A 50 -5.54 -13.22 3.91
N ALA A 51 -5.66 -11.99 4.39
CA ALA A 51 -6.30 -10.91 3.65
C ALA A 51 -5.62 -10.60 2.30
N ALA A 52 -4.30 -10.78 2.19
CA ALA A 52 -3.56 -10.67 0.94
C ALA A 52 -3.86 -11.83 -0.01
N ARG A 53 -3.90 -13.07 0.49
CA ARG A 53 -4.29 -14.26 -0.28
C ARG A 53 -5.72 -14.13 -0.82
N ASP A 54 -6.65 -13.74 0.04
CA ASP A 54 -8.07 -13.56 -0.33
C ASP A 54 -8.25 -12.45 -1.38
N ALA A 55 -7.36 -11.45 -1.39
CA ALA A 55 -7.35 -10.41 -2.41
C ALA A 55 -6.73 -10.85 -3.74
N GLY A 56 -6.30 -12.12 -3.89
CA GLY A 56 -5.70 -12.64 -5.12
C GLY A 56 -4.23 -12.25 -5.28
N ALA A 57 -3.50 -11.98 -4.19
CA ALA A 57 -2.09 -11.60 -4.28
C ALA A 57 -1.20 -12.67 -4.94
N ALA A 58 -1.60 -13.94 -4.96
CA ALA A 58 -0.88 -14.98 -5.69
C ALA A 58 -0.81 -14.70 -7.20
N ASP A 59 -1.86 -14.11 -7.78
CA ASP A 59 -1.95 -13.85 -9.21
C ASP A 59 -1.38 -12.47 -9.58
N TYR A 60 -1.64 -11.47 -8.73
CA TYR A 60 -1.37 -10.07 -9.04
C TYR A 60 -0.14 -9.49 -8.33
N ALA A 61 0.34 -10.12 -7.26
CA ALA A 61 1.50 -9.67 -6.47
C ALA A 61 2.31 -10.84 -5.86
N PRO A 62 2.70 -11.87 -6.64
CA PRO A 62 3.28 -13.11 -6.11
C PRO A 62 4.59 -12.88 -5.35
N VAL A 63 5.41 -11.95 -5.81
CA VAL A 63 6.71 -11.63 -5.21
C VAL A 63 6.53 -11.04 -3.80
N ASP A 64 5.64 -10.04 -3.65
CA ASP A 64 5.37 -9.42 -2.35
C ASP A 64 4.72 -10.42 -1.38
N LEU A 65 3.84 -11.29 -1.88
CA LEU A 65 3.24 -12.36 -1.09
C LEU A 65 4.29 -13.36 -0.58
N ASP A 66 5.26 -13.74 -1.41
CA ASP A 66 6.34 -14.64 -1.01
C ASP A 66 7.26 -13.99 0.04
N TYR A 67 7.60 -12.71 -0.11
CA TYR A 67 8.35 -11.96 0.92
C TYR A 67 7.62 -11.97 2.27
N ALA A 68 6.32 -11.67 2.27
CA ALA A 68 5.51 -11.71 3.47
C ALA A 68 5.52 -13.10 4.13
N GLN A 69 5.30 -14.16 3.34
CA GLN A 69 5.32 -15.54 3.84
C GLN A 69 6.69 -15.95 4.36
N GLY A 70 7.76 -15.55 3.67
CA GLY A 70 9.14 -15.80 4.05
C GLY A 70 9.47 -15.17 5.41
N LYS A 71 9.09 -13.92 5.63
CA LYS A 71 9.30 -13.24 6.92
C LYS A 71 8.43 -13.82 8.02
N PHE A 72 7.18 -14.19 7.75
CA PHE A 72 6.35 -14.87 8.74
C PHE A 72 6.91 -16.23 9.17
N ARG A 73 7.51 -17.00 8.26
CA ARG A 73 8.22 -18.24 8.63
C ARG A 73 9.43 -17.95 9.50
N GLN A 74 10.21 -16.93 9.18
CA GLN A 74 11.35 -16.50 10.01
C GLN A 74 10.87 -16.06 11.40
N ALA A 75 9.77 -15.32 11.49
CA ALA A 75 9.14 -14.93 12.75
C ALA A 75 8.74 -16.15 13.58
N GLN A 76 8.14 -17.18 12.97
CA GLN A 76 7.81 -18.44 13.64
C GLN A 76 9.08 -19.18 14.14
N THR A 77 10.16 -19.18 13.37
CA THR A 77 11.44 -19.75 13.80
C THR A 77 12.05 -18.98 14.99
N ALA A 78 11.97 -17.64 14.97
CA ALA A 78 12.41 -16.79 16.08
C ALA A 78 11.54 -17.01 17.34
N MET A 79 10.21 -17.14 17.20
CA MET A 79 9.28 -17.51 18.27
C MET A 79 9.67 -18.85 18.91
N ALA A 80 9.91 -19.88 18.09
CA ALA A 80 10.32 -21.21 18.56
C ALA A 80 11.68 -21.17 19.28
N SER A 81 12.57 -20.27 18.84
CA SER A 81 13.88 -20.04 19.45
C SER A 81 13.84 -19.10 20.66
N ARG A 82 12.64 -18.65 21.09
CA ARG A 82 12.41 -17.67 22.16
C ARG A 82 13.10 -16.32 21.95
N LYS A 83 13.37 -15.96 20.69
CA LYS A 83 13.90 -14.66 20.29
C LYS A 83 12.74 -13.71 20.01
N TYR A 84 12.06 -13.31 21.07
CA TYR A 84 10.76 -12.62 20.99
C TYR A 84 10.84 -11.24 20.33
N ASP A 85 11.90 -10.47 20.57
CA ASP A 85 12.10 -9.18 19.91
C ASP A 85 12.28 -9.34 18.39
N GLU A 86 13.11 -10.31 17.98
CA GLU A 86 13.34 -10.63 16.56
C GLU A 86 12.04 -11.13 15.90
N ALA A 87 11.28 -11.98 16.60
CA ALA A 87 9.98 -12.44 16.13
C ALA A 87 8.97 -11.30 15.93
N ALA A 88 8.93 -10.33 16.85
CA ALA A 88 8.04 -9.19 16.75
C ALA A 88 8.35 -8.35 15.50
N VAL A 89 9.63 -8.02 15.28
CA VAL A 89 10.07 -7.25 14.12
C VAL A 89 9.73 -7.99 12.81
N LEU A 90 10.07 -9.28 12.72
CA LEU A 90 9.79 -10.08 11.53
C LEU A 90 8.28 -10.23 11.26
N ALA A 91 7.46 -10.33 12.31
CA ALA A 91 6.01 -10.36 12.18
C ALA A 91 5.46 -9.02 11.66
N ASP A 92 5.94 -7.89 12.17
CA ASP A 92 5.55 -6.57 11.69
C ASP A 92 5.97 -6.32 10.24
N GLU A 93 7.17 -6.74 9.86
CA GLU A 93 7.59 -6.68 8.47
C GLU A 93 6.73 -7.56 7.56
N SER A 94 6.41 -8.79 8.00
CA SER A 94 5.49 -9.67 7.29
C SER A 94 4.10 -9.05 7.14
N ARG A 95 3.63 -8.32 8.16
CA ARG A 95 2.34 -7.61 8.15
C ARG A 95 2.36 -6.51 7.08
N ALA A 96 3.39 -5.67 7.08
CA ALA A 96 3.56 -4.60 6.10
C ALA A 96 3.68 -5.14 4.66
N ASP A 97 4.46 -6.20 4.43
CA ASP A 97 4.60 -6.84 3.12
C ASP A 97 3.25 -7.44 2.66
N SER A 98 2.46 -8.00 3.58
CA SER A 98 1.13 -8.53 3.27
C SER A 98 0.16 -7.41 2.86
N GLU A 99 0.18 -6.28 3.56
CA GLU A 99 -0.64 -5.11 3.21
C GLU A 99 -0.26 -4.57 1.83
N LEU A 100 1.04 -4.53 1.51
CA LEU A 100 1.55 -4.16 0.19
C LEU A 100 1.06 -5.13 -0.90
N ALA A 101 1.21 -6.43 -0.67
CA ALA A 101 0.77 -7.47 -1.59
C ALA A 101 -0.74 -7.37 -1.84
N ARG A 102 -1.54 -7.17 -0.79
CA ARG A 102 -2.99 -6.97 -0.86
C ARG A 102 -3.36 -5.73 -1.69
N ALA A 103 -2.69 -4.61 -1.46
CA ALA A 103 -2.96 -3.37 -2.19
C ALA A 103 -2.64 -3.53 -3.69
N LYS A 104 -1.48 -4.11 -4.01
CA LYS A 104 -1.09 -4.44 -5.38
C LYS A 104 -2.08 -5.41 -6.04
N ALA A 105 -2.56 -6.40 -5.30
CA ALA A 105 -3.51 -7.37 -5.81
C ALA A 105 -4.84 -6.73 -6.21
N ARG A 106 -5.39 -5.89 -5.32
CA ARG A 106 -6.61 -5.11 -5.60
C ARG A 106 -6.44 -4.20 -6.81
N LEU A 107 -5.30 -3.54 -6.93
CA LEU A 107 -4.98 -2.69 -8.08
C LEU A 107 -4.91 -3.51 -9.38
N GLY A 108 -4.23 -4.66 -9.36
CA GLY A 108 -4.14 -5.58 -10.49
C GLY A 108 -5.53 -6.05 -10.95
N ALA A 109 -6.34 -6.52 -10.01
CA ALA A 109 -7.71 -6.95 -10.28
C ALA A 109 -8.58 -5.81 -10.85
N ALA A 110 -8.50 -4.60 -10.28
CA ALA A 110 -9.23 -3.45 -10.78
C ALA A 110 -8.81 -3.05 -12.20
N ARG A 111 -7.51 -3.13 -12.53
CA ARG A 111 -7.01 -2.88 -13.89
C ARG A 111 -7.52 -3.92 -14.87
N ALA A 112 -7.49 -5.20 -14.51
CA ALA A 112 -8.03 -6.26 -15.34
C ALA A 112 -9.52 -6.04 -15.65
N GLN A 113 -10.33 -5.72 -14.63
CA GLN A 113 -11.75 -5.41 -14.81
C GLN A 113 -12.00 -4.20 -15.71
N ASN A 114 -11.22 -3.12 -15.56
CA ASN A 114 -11.34 -1.95 -16.43
C ASN A 114 -10.97 -2.28 -17.88
N GLN A 115 -9.94 -3.10 -18.08
CA GLN A 115 -9.53 -3.52 -19.40
C GLN A 115 -10.62 -4.34 -20.10
N THR A 116 -11.25 -5.29 -19.39
CA THR A 116 -12.38 -6.06 -19.90
C THR A 116 -13.54 -5.16 -20.29
N LYS A 117 -13.99 -4.27 -19.39
CA LYS A 117 -15.07 -3.33 -19.68
C LYS A 117 -14.76 -2.39 -20.86
N SER A 118 -13.51 -1.95 -20.97
CA SER A 118 -13.09 -1.12 -22.11
C SER A 118 -13.15 -1.89 -23.42
N GLN A 119 -12.77 -3.17 -23.42
CA GLN A 119 -12.86 -4.02 -24.60
C GLN A 119 -14.31 -4.26 -25.00
N GLU A 120 -15.19 -4.58 -24.05
CA GLU A 120 -16.63 -4.73 -24.27
C GLU A 120 -17.27 -3.45 -24.85
N ASN A 121 -16.96 -2.30 -24.27
CA ASN A 121 -17.42 -1.01 -24.80
C ASN A 121 -16.92 -0.78 -26.23
N SER A 122 -15.66 -1.10 -26.53
CA SER A 122 -15.11 -0.93 -27.87
C SER A 122 -15.75 -1.88 -28.89
N HIS A 123 -16.03 -3.13 -28.50
CA HIS A 123 -16.70 -4.12 -29.32
C HIS A 123 -18.10 -3.65 -29.69
N MET A 124 -18.88 -3.19 -28.70
CA MET A 124 -20.23 -2.66 -28.93
C MET A 124 -20.23 -1.46 -29.87
N ARG A 125 -19.21 -0.59 -29.80
CA ARG A 125 -19.07 0.53 -30.76
C ARG A 125 -18.82 0.07 -32.19
N VAL A 126 -18.03 -0.99 -32.36
CA VAL A 126 -17.76 -1.57 -33.70
C VAL A 126 -19.04 -2.19 -34.25
N GLU A 127 -19.75 -2.99 -33.45
CA GLU A 127 -21.03 -3.59 -33.87
C GLU A 127 -22.06 -2.52 -34.27
N MET A 128 -22.14 -1.40 -33.55
CA MET A 128 -23.06 -0.31 -33.91
C MET A 128 -22.69 0.34 -35.25
N ILE A 129 -21.40 0.47 -35.57
CA ILE A 129 -20.94 1.01 -36.87
C ILE A 129 -21.28 0.03 -38.00
N ASP A 130 -21.03 -1.27 -37.80
CA ASP A 130 -21.28 -2.30 -38.80
C ASP A 130 -22.78 -2.44 -39.10
N ASN A 131 -23.63 -2.37 -38.07
CA ASN A 131 -25.09 -2.39 -38.25
C ASN A 131 -25.59 -1.13 -38.97
N HIS A 132 -25.07 0.07 -38.65
CA HIS A 132 -25.41 1.31 -39.36
C HIS A 132 -25.00 1.29 -40.84
N ALA A 133 -23.88 0.64 -41.19
CA ALA A 133 -23.45 0.49 -42.58
C ALA A 133 -24.39 -0.42 -43.38
N ASN A 134 -25.12 -1.31 -42.72
CA ASN A 134 -26.11 -2.20 -43.36
C ASN A 134 -27.51 -1.55 -43.46
N ASP A 135 -27.79 -0.52 -42.66
CA ASP A 135 -29.05 0.25 -42.62
C ASP A 135 -29.04 1.52 -43.50
N THR A 136 -28.04 1.70 -44.38
CA THR A 136 -28.10 2.75 -45.41
C THR A 136 -29.27 2.49 -46.37
N VAL A 137 -30.44 3.04 -46.04
CA VAL A 137 -31.44 3.45 -47.03
C VAL A 137 -30.70 4.32 -48.06
N PRO A 138 -30.75 4.00 -49.36
CA PRO A 138 -30.10 4.82 -50.38
C PRO A 138 -30.61 6.25 -50.22
N ILE A 139 -29.72 7.22 -50.00
CA ILE A 139 -30.09 8.62 -50.07
C ILE A 139 -30.57 8.85 -51.51
N PRO A 140 -31.85 9.19 -51.75
CA PRO A 140 -32.29 9.52 -53.10
C PRO A 140 -31.47 10.72 -53.58
N THR A 141 -30.86 10.60 -54.75
CA THR A 141 -29.94 11.58 -55.39
C THR A 141 -30.61 12.92 -55.78
N ASN A 142 -31.68 13.34 -55.10
CA ASN A 142 -32.42 14.58 -55.39
C ASN A 142 -32.31 15.64 -54.28
N VAL A 143 -31.21 15.68 -53.54
CA VAL A 143 -30.89 16.85 -52.70
C VAL A 143 -30.00 17.78 -53.52
N GLN A 144 -30.62 18.79 -54.11
CA GLN A 144 -29.93 19.94 -54.69
C GLN A 144 -29.05 20.55 -53.61
N GLU A 145 -27.73 20.58 -53.81
CA GLU A 145 -26.79 21.34 -52.98
C GLU A 145 -27.19 22.81 -53.02
N THR A 146 -27.90 23.26 -51.98
CA THR A 146 -28.01 24.68 -51.70
C THR A 146 -26.82 25.01 -50.81
N GLU A 147 -25.80 25.54 -51.47
CA GLU A 147 -24.61 26.11 -50.87
C GLU A 147 -25.05 27.18 -49.86
N SER A 148 -25.15 26.80 -48.59
CA SER A 148 -25.44 27.75 -47.50
C SER A 148 -24.14 28.49 -47.21
N VAL A 149 -23.98 29.65 -47.84
CA VAL A 149 -22.89 30.59 -47.60
C VAL A 149 -22.81 30.85 -46.10
N LEU A 150 -21.68 30.46 -45.49
CA LEU A 150 -21.37 30.69 -44.08
C LEU A 150 -21.22 32.19 -43.84
N PRO A 151 -21.99 32.83 -42.92
CA PRO A 151 -21.66 34.18 -42.50
C PRO A 151 -20.38 34.18 -41.65
N GLU A 152 -19.51 35.16 -41.90
CA GLU A 152 -18.26 35.40 -41.17
C GLU A 152 -18.50 35.45 -39.64
N PRO A 153 -17.56 34.93 -38.82
CA PRO A 153 -17.67 34.98 -37.37
C PRO A 153 -17.43 36.42 -36.88
N THR A 154 -18.49 37.12 -36.45
CA THR A 154 -18.31 38.33 -35.64
C THR A 154 -17.95 37.94 -34.20
N ASP A 155 -16.71 38.23 -33.86
CA ASP A 155 -16.03 38.06 -32.58
C ASP A 155 -16.63 38.95 -31.48
N SER A 156 -17.76 38.55 -30.88
CA SER A 156 -18.35 39.29 -29.75
C SER A 156 -19.21 38.50 -28.78
N THR A 157 -18.97 37.19 -28.62
CA THR A 157 -19.64 36.41 -27.55
C THR A 157 -18.68 36.20 -26.37
N PRO A 158 -18.91 36.84 -25.20
CA PRO A 158 -18.08 36.61 -24.04
C PRO A 158 -18.23 35.15 -23.54
N PRO A 159 -17.16 34.56 -22.96
CA PRO A 159 -17.18 33.17 -22.53
C PRO A 159 -18.21 32.94 -21.40
N PRO A 160 -18.85 31.75 -21.35
CA PRO A 160 -19.80 31.44 -20.30
C PRO A 160 -19.12 31.45 -18.93
N VAL A 161 -19.76 32.13 -17.97
CA VAL A 161 -19.35 32.15 -16.55
C VAL A 161 -19.33 30.71 -16.03
N GLY A 162 -18.20 30.33 -15.43
CA GLY A 162 -17.96 29.00 -14.88
C GLY A 162 -19.10 28.55 -13.98
N GLY A 163 -19.63 27.35 -14.27
CA GLY A 163 -20.74 26.78 -13.52
C GLY A 163 -20.38 26.59 -12.05
N GLU A 164 -21.15 27.21 -11.18
CA GLU A 164 -21.14 26.95 -9.75
C GLU A 164 -21.62 25.51 -9.53
N THR A 165 -20.76 24.66 -8.95
CA THR A 165 -21.16 23.31 -8.54
C THR A 165 -22.08 23.42 -7.32
N GLN A 166 -23.38 23.29 -7.57
CA GLN A 166 -24.39 23.18 -6.51
C GLN A 166 -24.22 21.82 -5.80
N PRO A 167 -24.01 21.77 -4.48
CA PRO A 167 -23.96 20.51 -3.74
C PRO A 167 -25.36 19.87 -3.72
N LEU A 168 -25.41 18.53 -3.85
CA LEU A 168 -26.63 17.75 -3.70
C LEU A 168 -27.27 18.05 -2.33
N ASN A 169 -28.45 18.65 -2.35
CA ASN A 169 -29.24 18.95 -1.17
C ASN A 169 -30.19 17.77 -0.91
N ASP A 170 -29.78 16.85 -0.05
CA ASP A 170 -30.61 15.75 0.44
C ASP A 170 -31.66 16.29 1.43
N HIS A 171 -32.89 16.49 0.97
CA HIS A 171 -34.03 16.69 1.86
C HIS A 171 -35.32 16.01 1.37
N GLN A 172 -35.90 15.23 2.30
CA GLN A 172 -37.26 14.68 2.38
C GLN A 172 -37.52 13.39 1.57
N GLY A 173 -37.92 12.24 2.13
CA GLY A 173 -38.51 11.93 3.44
C GLY A 173 -40.05 11.96 3.41
N GLY A 174 -40.67 10.77 3.41
CA GLY A 174 -42.13 10.51 3.56
C GLY A 174 -42.90 10.55 2.24
N GLN A 175 -43.74 9.58 1.86
CA GLN A 175 -44.57 8.63 2.62
C GLN A 175 -44.57 7.25 1.94
#